data_AF-A0A9P9E5X3-F1
#
_entry.id   AF-A0A9P9E5X3-F1
#
_cell.length_a   1.000
_cell.length_b   1.000
_cell.length_c   1.000
_cell.angle_alpha   90.00
_cell.angle_beta   90.00
_cell.angle_gamma   90.00
#
_symmetry.space_group_name_H-M   'P 1'
#
loop_
_entity.id
_entity.type
_entity.pdbx_description
1 polymer ?
#
loop_
_entity_poly.entity_id
_entity_poly.type
_entity_poly.pdbx_seq_one_letter_code
_entity_poly.pdbx_strand_id
1 'polypeptide(L)'
;MIELIWRPPRKEPGVKRPPIDRNLPENFKYYGNWGFTIYRTYYSPESDKHWDMLLDALKHDVERRKWGSYHYENKDEYMDDLKRLKKRFHLDPREDPPLLDGLDARQLREVCLSEEPEAEKTMAGSRFRFVLVADESLARHHISTRLSSYRPRP
;
A
#
# COMPACT_ATOMS: atom_id res chain seq x y z
N MET A 1 -7.98 1.09 9.51
CA MET A 1 -6.75 1.08 8.67
C MET A 1 -5.50 1.18 9.54
N ILE A 2 -5.43 2.12 10.49
CA ILE A 2 -4.33 2.20 11.47
C ILE A 2 -4.06 0.86 12.19
N GLU A 3 -5.12 0.14 12.57
CA GLU A 3 -5.05 -1.21 13.16
C GLU A 3 -4.37 -2.26 12.27
N LEU A 4 -4.42 -2.11 10.94
CA LEU A 4 -3.83 -3.09 10.02
C LEU A 4 -2.32 -2.93 9.88
N ILE A 5 -1.82 -1.72 10.16
CA ILE A 5 -0.40 -1.40 10.11
C ILE A 5 0.23 -1.45 11.51
N TRP A 6 -0.57 -1.47 12.57
CA TRP A 6 -0.11 -1.71 13.94
C TRP A 6 0.25 -3.19 14.16
N ARG A 7 1.54 -3.47 14.39
CA ARG A 7 2.08 -4.84 14.53
C ARG A 7 2.95 -4.98 15.79
N PRO A 8 2.35 -4.92 16.99
CA PRO A 8 3.08 -5.17 18.21
C PRO A 8 3.55 -6.64 18.26
N PRO A 9 4.65 -6.94 18.97
CA PRO A 9 5.12 -8.31 19.16
C PRO A 9 4.01 -9.17 19.77
N ARG A 10 3.87 -10.39 19.25
CA ARG A 10 2.89 -11.35 19.77
C ARG A 10 3.23 -11.71 21.20
N LYS A 11 2.20 -11.85 22.04
CA LYS A 11 2.38 -12.35 23.40
C LYS A 11 2.77 -13.82 23.32
N GLU A 12 3.80 -14.21 24.07
CA GLU A 12 4.12 -15.62 24.26
C GLU A 12 2.93 -16.35 24.93
N PRO A 13 2.59 -17.56 24.48
CA PRO A 13 1.51 -18.34 25.09
C PRO A 13 1.74 -18.48 26.60
N GLY A 14 0.73 -18.11 27.40
CA GLY A 14 0.79 -18.21 28.86
C GLY A 14 1.36 -16.99 29.60
N VAL A 15 1.96 -16.01 28.91
CA VAL A 15 2.51 -14.81 29.56
C VAL A 15 1.51 -13.65 29.53
N LYS A 16 1.01 -13.24 30.70
CA LYS A 16 0.18 -12.02 30.83
C LYS A 16 1.07 -10.78 30.77
N ARG A 17 1.25 -10.21 29.57
CA ARG A 17 1.81 -8.86 29.39
C ARG A 17 0.70 -7.82 29.27
N PRO A 18 0.84 -6.62 29.86
CA PRO A 18 -0.08 -5.51 29.60
C PRO A 18 -0.12 -5.21 28.09
N PRO A 19 -1.27 -4.75 27.55
CA PRO A 19 -1.34 -4.26 26.19
C PRO A 19 -0.29 -3.15 25.96
N ILE A 20 0.40 -3.21 24.82
CA ILE A 20 1.33 -2.17 24.42
C ILE A 20 0.52 -0.97 23.94
N ASP A 21 0.75 0.20 24.53
CA ASP A 21 0.06 1.43 24.13
C ASP A 21 0.60 1.94 22.78
N ARG A 22 -0.25 1.93 21.77
CA ARG A 22 0.04 2.35 20.39
C ARG A 22 0.31 3.85 20.24
N ASN A 23 -0.06 4.65 21.23
CA ASN A 23 0.05 6.10 21.20
C ASN A 23 1.40 6.62 21.74
N LEU A 24 2.15 5.78 22.46
CA LEU A 24 3.47 6.14 22.96
C LEU A 24 4.50 6.21 21.82
N PRO A 25 5.32 7.27 21.74
CA PRO A 25 6.33 7.43 20.69
C PRO A 25 7.31 6.25 20.58
N GLU A 26 7.67 5.65 21.71
CA GLU A 26 8.57 4.49 21.81
C GLU A 26 8.05 3.26 21.05
N ASN A 27 6.73 3.17 20.92
CA ASN A 27 6.05 2.07 20.27
C ASN A 27 5.82 2.32 18.77
N PHE A 28 6.21 3.49 18.25
CA PHE A 28 6.00 3.82 16.83
C PHE A 28 6.78 2.93 15.87
N LYS A 29 7.81 2.23 16.37
CA LYS A 29 8.56 1.19 15.65
C LYS A 29 7.71 -0.02 15.27
N TYR A 30 6.58 -0.26 15.94
CA TYR A 30 5.67 -1.36 15.65
C TYR A 30 4.65 -1.04 14.54
N TYR A 31 4.62 0.20 14.03
CA TYR A 31 3.85 0.49 12.83
C TYR A 31 4.63 0.06 11.58
N GLY A 32 4.05 -0.87 10.84
CA GLY A 32 4.52 -1.28 9.52
C GLY A 32 4.28 -0.17 8.48
N ASN A 33 5.06 -0.24 7.42
CA ASN A 33 4.85 0.56 6.21
C ASN A 33 3.66 -0.01 5.41
N TRP A 34 2.98 0.86 4.67
CA TRP A 34 1.90 0.47 3.76
C TRP A 34 1.96 1.31 2.48
N GLY A 35 1.18 0.91 1.47
CA GLY A 35 1.04 1.67 0.24
C GLY A 35 0.86 0.75 -0.95
N PHE A 36 1.34 1.14 -2.13
CA PHE A 36 1.05 0.43 -3.37
C PHE A 36 2.34 0.07 -4.10
N THR A 37 2.36 -1.13 -4.68
CA THR A 37 3.37 -1.51 -5.67
C THR A 37 2.71 -1.41 -7.03
N ILE A 38 3.25 -0.56 -7.90
CA ILE A 38 2.63 -0.20 -9.18
C ILE A 38 3.55 -0.70 -10.26
N TYR A 39 3.04 -1.55 -11.14
CA TYR A 39 3.82 -2.13 -12.22
C TYR A 39 3.48 -1.42 -13.51
N ARG A 40 4.51 -0.90 -14.16
CA ARG A 40 4.38 -0.29 -15.48
C ARG A 40 4.49 -1.39 -16.53
N THR A 41 3.43 -1.58 -17.31
CA THR A 41 3.38 -2.63 -18.35
C THR A 41 3.33 -2.07 -19.77
N TYR A 42 3.40 -0.74 -19.91
CA TYR A 42 3.39 -0.08 -21.20
C TYR A 42 4.40 1.06 -21.24
N TYR A 43 5.22 1.06 -22.29
CA TYR A 43 6.34 1.97 -22.47
C TYR A 43 6.27 2.65 -23.85
N SER A 44 5.93 3.94 -23.82
CA SER A 44 5.95 4.86 -24.96
C SER A 44 6.28 6.28 -24.48
N PRO A 45 6.80 7.16 -25.36
CA PRO A 45 7.10 8.54 -24.98
C PRO A 45 5.90 9.34 -24.44
N GLU A 46 4.69 8.99 -24.87
CA GLU A 46 3.44 9.58 -24.36
C GLU A 46 3.10 9.03 -22.97
N SER A 47 3.28 7.71 -22.77
CA SER A 47 3.01 7.05 -21.49
C SER A 47 3.95 7.50 -20.36
N ASP A 48 5.19 7.94 -20.67
CA ASP A 48 6.14 8.45 -19.66
C ASP A 48 5.54 9.63 -18.89
N LYS A 49 4.93 10.58 -19.61
CA LYS A 49 4.27 11.75 -18.98
C LYS A 49 3.08 11.37 -18.13
N HIS A 50 2.31 10.37 -18.57
CA HIS A 50 1.16 9.88 -17.83
C HIS A 50 1.57 9.09 -16.58
N TRP A 51 2.71 8.40 -16.64
CA TRP A 51 3.25 7.65 -15.52
C TRP A 51 3.64 8.57 -14.36
N ASP A 52 4.43 9.62 -14.62
CA ASP A 52 4.80 10.59 -13.59
C ASP A 52 3.56 11.26 -12.98
N MET A 53 2.61 11.66 -13.84
CA MET A 53 1.35 12.26 -13.41
C MET A 53 0.51 11.31 -12.53
N LEU A 54 0.48 10.02 -12.84
CA LEU A 54 -0.20 9.01 -12.03
C LEU A 54 0.44 8.88 -10.65
N LEU A 55 1.76 8.78 -10.56
CA LEU A 55 2.48 8.64 -9.29
C LEU A 55 2.26 9.87 -8.40
N ASP A 56 2.31 11.07 -8.98
CA ASP A 56 2.04 12.31 -8.26
C ASP A 56 0.58 12.42 -7.81
N ALA A 57 -0.37 12.07 -8.68
CA ALA A 57 -1.79 12.06 -8.34
C ALA A 57 -2.10 11.10 -7.19
N LEU A 58 -1.47 9.92 -7.14
CA LEU A 58 -1.66 8.94 -6.08
C LEU A 58 -1.08 9.41 -4.73
N LYS A 59 0.12 9.98 -4.73
CA LYS A 59 0.70 10.58 -3.51
C LYS A 59 -0.21 11.68 -2.97
N HIS A 60 -0.66 12.54 -3.86
CA HIS A 60 -1.47 13.69 -3.52
C HIS A 60 -2.90 13.31 -3.07
N ASP A 61 -3.53 12.29 -3.68
CA ASP A 61 -4.82 11.77 -3.21
C ASP A 61 -4.69 11.27 -1.77
N VAL A 62 -3.66 10.45 -1.47
CA VAL A 62 -3.42 9.93 -0.13
C VAL A 62 -3.16 11.04 0.90
N GLU A 63 -2.40 12.07 0.52
CA GLU A 63 -2.16 13.24 1.36
C GLU A 63 -3.43 14.04 1.66
N ARG A 64 -4.35 14.17 0.70
CA ARG A 64 -5.61 14.87 0.89
C ARG A 64 -6.71 14.01 1.49
N ARG A 65 -6.56 12.68 1.41
CA ARG A 65 -7.58 11.75 1.87
C ARG A 65 -7.83 11.90 3.37
N LYS A 66 -9.11 11.88 3.72
CA LYS A 66 -9.60 11.66 5.08
C LYS A 66 -10.14 10.23 5.11
N TRP A 67 -9.52 9.35 5.89
CA TRP A 67 -10.04 7.98 6.06
C TRP A 67 -11.13 8.02 7.10
N GLY A 68 -12.36 7.66 6.73
CA GLY A 68 -13.59 7.88 7.52
C GLY A 68 -13.42 7.80 9.04
N SER A 69 -13.94 8.83 9.72
CA SER A 69 -13.84 9.05 11.18
C SER A 69 -14.81 8.20 12.00
N TYR A 70 -15.46 7.19 11.40
CA TYR A 70 -16.66 6.52 11.94
C TYR A 70 -16.46 5.81 13.29
N HIS A 71 -15.24 5.72 13.80
CA HIS A 71 -14.90 5.04 15.05
C HIS A 71 -14.14 5.92 16.07
N TYR A 72 -13.95 7.22 15.80
CA TYR A 72 -13.24 8.11 16.73
C TYR A 72 -14.22 9.06 17.42
N GLU A 73 -14.29 8.96 18.75
CA GLU A 73 -14.98 9.94 19.59
C GLU A 73 -14.16 11.23 19.73
N ASN A 74 -12.82 11.10 19.70
CA ASN A 74 -11.88 12.20 19.82
C ASN A 74 -11.25 12.57 18.46
N LYS A 75 -11.45 13.82 18.05
CA LYS A 75 -10.89 14.37 16.80
C LYS A 75 -9.36 14.43 16.79
N ASP A 76 -8.73 14.73 17.92
CA ASP A 76 -7.27 14.84 17.98
C ASP A 76 -6.60 13.48 17.85
N GLU A 77 -7.17 12.45 18.48
CA GLU A 77 -6.72 11.06 18.30
C GLU A 77 -6.83 10.63 16.83
N TYR A 78 -7.97 10.93 16.20
CA TYR A 78 -8.16 10.69 14.77
C TYR A 78 -7.11 11.41 13.92
N MET A 79 -6.84 12.69 14.18
CA MET A 79 -5.86 13.47 13.42
C MET A 79 -4.44 12.94 13.59
N ASP A 80 -4.07 12.47 14.78
CA ASP A 80 -2.76 11.87 15.02
C ASP A 80 -2.62 10.50 14.33
N ASP A 81 -3.66 9.69 14.33
CA ASP A 81 -3.68 8.44 13.56
C ASP A 81 -3.64 8.66 12.05
N LEU A 82 -4.33 9.70 11.56
CA LEU A 82 -4.21 10.11 10.16
C LEU A 82 -2.77 10.50 9.82
N LYS A 83 -2.09 11.29 10.67
CA LYS A 83 -0.69 11.68 10.46
C LYS A 83 0.22 10.45 10.43
N ARG A 84 0.06 9.53 11.39
CA ARG A 84 0.83 8.27 11.46
C ARG A 84 0.62 7.44 10.21
N LEU A 85 -0.64 7.32 9.77
CA LEU A 85 -0.98 6.59 8.55
C LEU A 85 -0.32 7.22 7.32
N LYS A 86 -0.46 8.54 7.10
CA LYS A 86 0.18 9.23 5.95
C LYS A 86 1.70 9.10 5.96
N LYS A 87 2.34 9.23 7.12
CA LYS A 87 3.80 9.12 7.26
C LYS A 87 4.35 7.74 6.85
N ARG A 88 3.54 6.69 6.96
CA ARG A 88 3.91 5.30 6.65
C ARG A 88 3.54 4.88 5.23
N PHE A 89 2.98 5.79 4.43
CA PHE A 89 2.62 5.54 3.05
C PHE A 89 3.84 5.56 2.13
N HIS A 90 3.97 4.55 1.29
CA HIS A 90 5.02 4.46 0.27
C HIS A 90 4.46 3.95 -1.05
N LEU A 91 4.86 4.59 -2.15
CA LEU A 91 4.70 4.03 -3.49
C LEU A 91 5.98 3.30 -3.87
N ASP A 92 5.81 2.12 -4.47
CA ASP A 92 6.89 1.27 -4.98
C ASP A 92 6.66 1.08 -6.48
N PRO A 93 7.03 2.07 -7.32
CA PRO A 93 6.92 1.95 -8.76
C PRO A 93 7.94 0.93 -9.29
N ARG A 94 7.46 -0.01 -10.10
CA ARG A 94 8.26 -1.04 -10.76
C ARG A 94 8.31 -0.76 -12.25
N GLU A 95 9.50 -0.44 -12.71
CA GLU A 95 9.80 -0.19 -14.11
C GLU A 95 10.94 -1.12 -14.54
N ASP A 96 10.59 -2.17 -15.27
CA ASP A 96 11.53 -3.13 -15.83
C ASP A 96 11.00 -3.55 -17.21
N PRO A 97 11.23 -2.73 -18.26
CA PRO A 97 10.64 -2.98 -19.57
C PRO A 97 10.91 -4.39 -20.14
N PRO A 98 12.13 -4.95 -20.06
CA PRO A 98 12.38 -6.33 -20.50
C PRO A 98 11.52 -7.40 -19.82
N LEU A 99 11.10 -7.16 -18.57
CA LEU A 99 10.28 -8.09 -17.80
C LEU A 99 8.78 -7.80 -17.89
N LEU A 100 8.40 -6.52 -17.97
CA LEU A 100 7.03 -6.05 -17.73
C LEU A 100 6.31 -5.52 -18.97
N ASP A 101 7.02 -5.14 -20.02
CA ASP A 101 6.40 -4.54 -21.20
C ASP A 101 5.45 -5.52 -21.90
N GLY A 102 4.23 -5.05 -22.16
CA GLY A 102 3.18 -5.83 -22.82
C GLY A 102 2.55 -6.95 -21.98
N LEU A 103 2.89 -7.08 -20.69
CA LEU A 103 2.29 -8.10 -19.84
C LEU A 103 0.79 -7.86 -19.62
N ASP A 104 0.00 -8.93 -19.79
CA ASP A 104 -1.41 -8.92 -19.40
C ASP A 104 -1.58 -9.07 -17.88
N ALA A 105 -2.81 -8.84 -17.40
CA ALA A 105 -3.11 -8.91 -15.97
C ALA A 105 -2.84 -10.29 -15.34
N ARG A 106 -2.87 -11.39 -16.09
CA ARG A 106 -2.57 -12.75 -15.59
C ARG A 106 -1.06 -12.96 -15.49
N GLN A 107 -0.30 -12.61 -16.51
CA GLN A 107 1.16 -12.71 -16.49
C GLN A 107 1.76 -11.81 -15.41
N LEU A 108 1.23 -10.59 -15.26
CA LEU A 108 1.66 -9.69 -14.19
C LEU A 108 1.36 -10.26 -12.80
N ARG A 109 0.24 -10.99 -12.63
CA ARG A 109 -0.05 -11.68 -11.36
C ARG A 109 1.01 -12.74 -11.04
N GLU A 110 1.47 -13.48 -12.04
CA GLU A 110 2.54 -14.48 -11.85
C GLU A 110 3.85 -13.81 -11.44
N VAL A 111 4.23 -12.69 -12.08
CA VAL A 111 5.40 -11.89 -11.68
C VAL A 111 5.24 -11.40 -10.24
N CYS A 112 4.09 -10.83 -9.87
CA CYS A 112 3.83 -10.36 -8.52
C CYS A 112 3.98 -11.48 -7.46
N LEU A 113 3.46 -12.67 -7.76
CA LEU A 113 3.57 -13.84 -6.89
C LEU A 113 5.00 -14.38 -6.81
N SER A 114 5.79 -14.26 -7.89
CA SER A 114 7.19 -14.68 -7.90
C SER A 114 8.11 -13.69 -7.16
N GLU A 115 7.73 -12.41 -7.13
CA GLU A 115 8.37 -11.35 -6.35
C GLU A 115 7.93 -11.33 -4.88
N GLU A 116 7.02 -12.21 -4.46
CA GLU A 116 6.76 -12.45 -3.03
C GLU A 116 8.08 -12.87 -2.39
N PRO A 117 8.70 -12.02 -1.55
CA PRO A 117 9.89 -12.45 -0.85
C PRO A 117 9.50 -13.57 0.10
N GLU A 118 10.49 -14.38 0.43
CA GLU A 118 10.54 -15.24 1.61
C GLU A 118 10.15 -14.55 2.95
N ALA A 119 9.89 -13.24 2.93
CA ALA A 119 9.30 -12.44 3.98
C ALA A 119 7.84 -12.79 4.34
N GLU A 120 7.08 -13.46 3.45
CA GLU A 120 5.82 -14.12 3.88
C GLU A 120 6.09 -15.41 4.67
N LYS A 121 7.19 -16.12 4.40
CA LYS A 121 7.58 -17.33 5.16
C LYS A 121 7.98 -17.01 6.61
N THR A 122 8.25 -15.74 6.93
CA THR A 122 8.60 -15.25 8.28
C THR A 122 7.66 -14.13 8.76
N MET A 123 6.33 -14.30 8.67
CA MET A 123 5.29 -13.54 9.40
C MET A 123 5.64 -12.11 9.89
N ALA A 124 6.15 -11.26 9.01
CA ALA A 124 6.39 -9.84 9.30
C ALA A 124 6.12 -8.91 8.10
N GLY A 125 5.87 -9.46 6.91
CA GLY A 125 6.06 -8.72 5.66
C GLY A 125 4.83 -8.36 4.83
N SER A 126 3.58 -8.57 5.24
CA SER A 126 2.46 -8.33 4.31
C SER A 126 2.20 -6.82 4.13
N ARG A 127 2.91 -6.18 3.19
CA ARG A 127 2.47 -4.92 2.56
C ARG A 127 1.17 -5.24 1.82
N PHE A 128 0.11 -4.46 1.99
CA PHE A 128 -1.05 -4.55 1.11
C PHE A 128 -0.64 -4.05 -0.28
N ARG A 129 -0.03 -4.91 -1.11
CA ARG A 129 0.36 -4.53 -2.47
C ARG A 129 -0.88 -4.61 -3.36
N PHE A 130 -1.55 -3.49 -3.56
CA PHE A 130 -2.50 -3.39 -4.66
C PHE A 130 -1.72 -3.16 -5.94
N VAL A 131 -1.94 -4.02 -6.93
CA VAL A 131 -1.34 -3.93 -8.25
C VAL A 131 -2.20 -2.99 -9.08
N LEU A 132 -1.61 -1.86 -9.49
CA LEU A 132 -2.19 -0.97 -10.48
C LEU A 132 -1.46 -1.23 -11.81
N VAL A 133 -2.23 -1.55 -12.84
CA VAL A 133 -1.73 -1.78 -14.20
C VAL A 133 -1.94 -0.50 -14.99
N ALA A 134 -0.87 0.09 -15.51
CA ALA A 134 -0.94 1.22 -16.43
C ALA A 134 -0.86 0.70 -17.88
N ASP A 135 -2.00 0.26 -18.41
CA ASP A 135 -2.14 -0.19 -19.80
C ASP A 135 -2.46 1.01 -20.74
N GLU A 136 -2.36 0.80 -22.06
CA GLU A 136 -2.70 1.78 -23.11
C GLU A 136 -4.12 2.37 -22.93
N SER A 137 -5.03 1.61 -22.31
CA SER A 137 -6.40 2.03 -21.97
C SER A 137 -6.46 3.13 -20.88
N LEU A 138 -5.49 3.20 -19.97
CA LEU A 138 -5.34 4.25 -18.96
C LEU A 138 -4.80 5.56 -19.53
N ALA A 139 -4.04 5.50 -20.63
CA ALA A 139 -3.65 6.68 -21.38
C ALA A 139 -4.85 7.34 -22.11
N ARG A 140 -5.88 6.54 -22.44
CA ARG A 140 -7.07 7.00 -23.17
C ARG A 140 -8.25 7.43 -22.29
N HIS A 141 -8.31 6.99 -21.03
CA HIS A 141 -9.39 7.35 -20.11
C HIS A 141 -8.85 8.20 -18.97
N HIS A 142 -9.37 9.43 -18.82
CA HIS A 142 -9.24 10.25 -17.62
C HIS A 142 -9.36 9.35 -16.38
N ILE A 143 -8.30 9.31 -15.56
CA ILE A 143 -8.10 8.43 -14.40
C ILE A 143 -9.37 8.42 -13.54
N SER A 144 -10.25 7.44 -13.81
CA SER A 144 -11.43 7.11 -13.02
C SER A 144 -11.24 5.69 -12.52
N THR A 145 -10.21 5.50 -11.71
CA THR A 145 -9.89 4.16 -11.20
C THR A 145 -10.71 3.93 -9.94
N ARG A 146 -11.85 3.25 -10.12
CA ARG A 146 -12.48 2.47 -9.06
C ARG A 146 -11.40 1.57 -8.45
N LEU A 147 -11.01 1.88 -7.22
CA LEU A 147 -10.14 1.06 -6.39
C LEU A 147 -10.88 -0.26 -6.08
N SER A 148 -10.73 -1.27 -6.94
CA SER A 148 -11.10 -2.64 -6.59
C SER A 148 -10.02 -3.18 -5.67
N SER A 149 -10.21 -2.97 -4.37
CA SER A 149 -9.36 -3.54 -3.33
C SER A 149 -9.52 -5.06 -3.30
N TYR A 150 -8.51 -5.80 -3.76
CA TYR A 150 -8.46 -7.24 -3.57
C TYR A 150 -7.87 -7.55 -2.20
N ARG A 151 -8.63 -8.28 -1.38
CA ARG A 151 -8.18 -8.86 -0.10
C ARG A 151 -7.80 -10.31 -0.41
N PRO A 152 -6.57 -10.76 -0.16
CA PRO A 152 -6.29 -12.19 -0.15
C PRO A 152 -7.19 -12.83 0.91
N ARG A 153 -7.93 -13.87 0.56
CA ARG A 153 -8.69 -14.67 1.54
C ARG A 153 -7.70 -15.47 2.41
N PRO A 154 -8.03 -15.68 3.69
CA PRO A 154 -7.17 -16.37 4.66
C PRO A 154 -6.93 -17.84 4.30
#